data_AF-A0A538AR62-F1
#
_entry.id   AF-A0A538AR62-F1
#
_cell.length_a   1.000
_cell.length_b   1.000
_cell.length_c   1.000
_cell.angle_alpha   90.00
_cell.angle_beta   90.00
_cell.angle_gamma   90.00
#
_symmetry.space_group_name_H-M   'P 1'
#
loop_
_entity.id
_entity.type
_entity.pdbx_description
1 polymer ?
#
loop_
_entity_poly.entity_id
_entity_poly.type
_entity_poly.pdbx_seq_one_letter_code
_entity_poly.pdbx_strand_id
1 'polypeptide(L)'
;MDEIENSVAGTGEPVSEIDQLHLANRDLQDQLAATRRELESARASERLVRESRWWRLGLALRNRRNVLFALRHPIWAVKTLAGFRTRRGRLGRGARTSSATTARQWLAGVSAEPRIPEDLWIAGIFDDELSRALEPDCNLITFRPDNWQANLEGRRPHMLLVESAERGNDGSWEYRIGSAPHADAAGLQDLRELIDWCRANGTPTVFWFTGPIGSVERFSEAAALFDHVVATEPNAALRLQRSGELRAPTVLVVPPGAQPAVSSPVGAALASDTCTVLPPSGTTEAFEQLLGAAQTFGLTIYAGEGSDAPENAAVTFVDPHALERAPAKHAVYVNGEGAGLPARVLQAAASGAAVVSVPNPVLEDALGAAVTVARTTEEAKEAIEGL
;
A
#
# COMPACT_ATOMS: atom_id res chain seq x y z
N MET A 1 -71.72 7.84 -3.54
CA MET A 1 -71.45 6.48 -3.06
C MET A 1 -70.73 5.75 -4.17
N ASP A 2 -69.42 5.53 -4.16
CA ASP A 2 -68.35 5.78 -3.19
C ASP A 2 -67.00 5.79 -3.94
N GLU A 3 -65.96 6.25 -3.23
CA GLU A 3 -64.56 6.47 -3.60
C GLU A 3 -63.72 5.20 -3.95
N ILE A 4 -62.43 5.45 -4.25
CA ILE A 4 -61.20 4.60 -4.19
C ILE A 4 -60.69 4.20 -5.61
N GLU A 5 -59.47 4.46 -6.11
CA GLU A 5 -58.17 4.87 -5.55
C GLU A 5 -57.22 5.38 -6.67
N ASN A 6 -56.23 6.19 -6.26
CA ASN A 6 -55.03 6.58 -7.01
C ASN A 6 -54.02 5.42 -7.14
N SER A 7 -53.29 5.33 -8.25
CA SER A 7 -51.86 4.96 -8.22
C SER A 7 -51.13 5.46 -9.46
N VAL A 8 -50.17 6.35 -9.21
CA VAL A 8 -49.26 7.00 -10.15
C VAL A 8 -48.17 6.00 -10.57
N ALA A 9 -48.04 5.74 -11.87
CA ALA A 9 -46.87 5.09 -12.46
C ALA A 9 -46.02 6.16 -13.15
N GLY A 10 -44.94 6.59 -12.50
CA GLY A 10 -43.91 7.42 -13.10
C GLY A 10 -43.04 6.58 -14.04
N THR A 11 -43.30 6.66 -15.34
CA THR A 11 -42.43 6.12 -16.38
C THR A 11 -41.35 7.15 -16.71
N GLY A 12 -40.09 6.80 -16.46
CA GLY A 12 -38.92 7.63 -16.78
C GLY A 12 -38.88 8.02 -18.26
N GLU A 13 -38.56 9.28 -18.52
CA GLU A 13 -38.40 9.80 -19.87
C GLU A 13 -37.28 9.07 -20.63
N PRO A 14 -37.47 8.76 -21.93
CA PRO A 14 -36.41 8.17 -22.74
C PRO A 14 -35.28 9.18 -22.93
N VAL A 15 -34.06 8.78 -22.53
CA VAL A 15 -32.83 9.56 -22.70
C VAL A 15 -32.72 10.00 -24.17
N SER A 16 -32.67 11.31 -24.38
CA SER A 16 -32.55 11.95 -25.69
C SER A 16 -31.39 11.37 -26.50
N GLU A 17 -31.59 11.15 -27.80
CA GLU A 17 -30.57 10.65 -28.74
C GLU A 17 -29.29 11.52 -28.72
N ILE A 18 -29.43 12.81 -28.37
CA ILE A 18 -28.34 13.76 -28.19
C ILE A 18 -27.49 13.43 -26.95
N ASP A 19 -28.10 12.98 -25.86
CA ASP A 19 -27.39 12.63 -24.63
C ASP A 19 -26.64 11.31 -24.77
N GLN A 20 -27.20 10.36 -25.53
CA GLN A 20 -26.50 9.13 -25.91
C GLN A 20 -25.27 9.42 -26.76
N LEU A 21 -25.37 10.35 -27.72
CA LEU A 21 -24.23 10.79 -28.52
C LEU A 21 -23.17 11.50 -27.67
N HIS A 22 -23.56 12.31 -26.69
CA HIS A 22 -22.62 12.97 -25.77
C HIS A 22 -21.94 11.99 -24.80
N LEU A 23 -22.63 10.93 -24.38
CA LEU A 23 -22.05 9.85 -23.58
C LEU A 23 -21.05 9.03 -24.40
N ALA A 24 -21.41 8.63 -25.62
CA ALA A 24 -20.52 7.90 -26.52
C ALA A 24 -19.27 8.70 -26.90
N ASN A 25 -19.40 10.03 -27.08
CA ASN A 25 -18.26 10.89 -27.39
C ASN A 25 -17.31 11.05 -26.19
N ARG A 26 -17.85 11.09 -24.96
CA ARG A 26 -17.04 11.08 -23.73
C ARG A 26 -16.31 9.76 -23.55
N ASP A 27 -17.00 8.63 -23.70
CA ASP A 27 -16.40 7.30 -23.61
C ASP A 27 -15.27 7.10 -24.66
N LEU A 28 -15.49 7.54 -25.89
CA LEU A 28 -14.45 7.54 -26.93
C LEU A 28 -13.25 8.42 -26.59
N GLN A 29 -13.48 9.59 -25.98
CA GLN A 29 -12.40 10.47 -25.53
C GLN A 29 -11.60 9.85 -24.38
N ASP A 30 -12.27 9.16 -23.46
CA ASP A 30 -11.65 8.47 -22.34
C ASP A 30 -10.83 7.25 -22.81
N GLN A 31 -11.34 6.46 -23.76
CA GLN A 31 -10.60 5.36 -24.40
C GLN A 31 -9.37 5.87 -25.18
N LEU A 32 -9.50 6.99 -25.90
CA LEU A 32 -8.38 7.64 -26.58
C LEU A 32 -7.33 8.16 -25.59
N ALA A 33 -7.74 8.66 -24.43
CA ALA A 33 -6.83 9.11 -23.40
C ALA A 33 -6.11 7.93 -22.73
N ALA A 34 -6.81 6.83 -22.46
CA ALA A 34 -6.23 5.62 -21.88
C ALA A 34 -5.19 4.98 -22.83
N THR A 35 -5.54 4.76 -24.10
CA THR A 35 -4.64 4.19 -25.11
C THR A 35 -3.41 5.06 -25.37
N ARG A 36 -3.53 6.40 -25.31
CA ARG A 36 -2.38 7.31 -25.39
C ARG A 36 -1.43 7.16 -24.20
N ARG A 37 -1.94 7.02 -22.98
CA ARG A 37 -1.12 6.81 -21.77
C ARG A 37 -0.39 5.46 -21.84
N GLU A 38 -1.07 4.41 -22.30
CA GLU A 38 -0.45 3.11 -22.52
C GLU A 38 0.68 3.20 -23.55
N LEU A 39 0.43 3.84 -24.70
CA LEU A 39 1.44 4.03 -25.74
C LEU A 39 2.65 4.85 -25.24
N GLU A 40 2.41 5.87 -24.43
CA GLU A 40 3.48 6.68 -23.84
C GLU A 40 4.30 5.88 -22.82
N SER A 41 3.65 5.08 -21.97
CA SER A 41 4.31 4.20 -21.01
C SER A 41 5.14 3.11 -21.69
N ALA A 42 4.61 2.50 -22.76
CA ALA A 42 5.31 1.50 -23.57
C ALA A 42 6.51 2.10 -24.33
N ARG A 43 6.37 3.33 -24.84
CA ARG A 43 7.50 4.05 -25.47
C ARG A 43 8.55 4.47 -24.45
N ALA A 44 8.16 4.80 -23.23
CA ALA A 44 9.09 5.12 -22.15
C ALA A 44 9.88 3.87 -21.72
N SER A 45 9.21 2.73 -21.56
CA SER A 45 9.87 1.46 -21.24
C SER A 45 10.79 0.99 -22.37
N GLU A 46 10.37 1.10 -23.64
CA GLU A 46 11.21 0.77 -24.80
C GLU A 46 12.48 1.61 -24.83
N ARG A 47 12.39 2.92 -24.54
CA ARG A 47 13.56 3.81 -24.47
C ARG A 47 14.51 3.41 -23.35
N LEU A 48 13.99 3.11 -22.16
CA LEU A 48 14.79 2.66 -21.02
C LEU A 48 15.52 1.34 -21.31
N VAL A 49 14.83 0.38 -21.94
CA VAL A 49 15.42 -0.90 -22.36
C VAL A 49 16.50 -0.66 -23.41
N ARG A 50 16.25 0.15 -24.44
CA ARG A 50 17.22 0.46 -25.51
C ARG A 50 18.46 1.22 -25.01
N GLU A 51 18.33 1.98 -23.93
CA GLU A 51 19.43 2.71 -23.29
C GLU A 51 20.19 1.88 -22.25
N SER A 52 19.64 0.73 -21.86
CA SER A 52 20.25 -0.17 -20.88
C SER A 52 21.58 -0.80 -21.37
N ARG A 53 22.44 -1.12 -20.40
CA ARG A 53 23.74 -1.79 -20.65
C ARG A 53 23.55 -3.17 -21.29
N TRP A 54 22.47 -3.86 -20.92
CA TRP A 54 22.17 -5.22 -21.35
C TRP A 54 21.67 -5.29 -22.79
N TRP A 55 20.84 -4.34 -23.23
CA TRP A 55 20.40 -4.26 -24.62
C TRP A 55 21.57 -4.04 -25.59
N ARG A 56 22.48 -3.13 -25.22
CA ARG A 56 23.67 -2.83 -26.03
C ARG A 56 24.71 -3.96 -26.01
N LEU A 57 24.84 -4.67 -24.88
CA LEU A 57 25.62 -5.90 -24.79
C LEU A 57 25.05 -6.98 -25.71
N GLY A 58 23.72 -7.20 -25.67
CA GLY A 58 23.03 -8.11 -26.57
C GLY A 58 23.27 -7.78 -28.04
N LEU A 59 23.26 -6.48 -28.40
CA LEU A 59 23.58 -6.03 -29.74
C LEU A 59 25.05 -6.30 -30.12
N ALA A 60 25.99 -6.11 -29.20
CA ALA A 60 27.42 -6.36 -29.42
C ALA A 60 27.75 -7.87 -29.53
N LEU A 61 27.00 -8.71 -28.82
CA LEU A 61 27.10 -10.17 -28.84
C LEU A 61 26.30 -10.82 -29.97
N ARG A 62 25.48 -10.06 -30.70
CA ARG A 62 24.69 -10.54 -31.85
C ARG A 62 25.55 -11.14 -32.97
N ASN A 63 26.84 -10.83 -33.01
CA ASN A 63 27.77 -11.36 -34.00
C ASN A 63 28.64 -12.48 -33.42
N ARG A 64 28.57 -13.70 -33.97
CA ARG A 64 29.20 -14.93 -33.42
C ARG A 64 30.70 -14.81 -33.14
N ARG A 65 31.43 -13.99 -33.91
CA ARG A 65 32.87 -13.74 -33.69
C ARG A 65 33.17 -12.98 -32.38
N ASN A 66 32.26 -12.12 -31.94
CA ASN A 66 32.43 -11.34 -30.70
C ASN A 66 32.16 -12.19 -29.45
N VAL A 67 31.29 -13.20 -29.54
CA VAL A 67 30.96 -14.11 -28.43
C VAL A 67 32.15 -14.99 -28.05
N LEU A 68 32.77 -15.64 -29.03
CA LEU A 68 33.97 -16.48 -28.82
C LEU A 68 35.16 -15.66 -28.32
N PHE A 69 35.31 -14.42 -28.80
CA PHE A 69 36.36 -13.51 -28.35
C PHE A 69 36.12 -13.02 -26.91
N ALA A 70 34.88 -12.70 -26.55
CA ALA A 70 34.51 -12.28 -25.20
C ALA A 70 34.72 -13.39 -24.16
N LEU A 71 34.44 -14.65 -24.52
CA LEU A 71 34.68 -15.82 -23.64
C LEU A 71 36.16 -16.09 -23.39
N ARG A 72 37.04 -15.84 -24.37
CA ARG A 72 38.51 -15.99 -24.22
C ARG A 72 39.19 -14.81 -23.56
N HIS A 73 38.54 -13.65 -23.51
CA HIS A 73 39.11 -12.42 -22.95
C HIS A 73 38.11 -11.73 -22.01
N PRO A 74 37.89 -12.27 -20.80
CA PRO A 74 36.91 -11.74 -19.84
C PRO A 74 37.21 -10.30 -19.43
N ILE A 75 38.49 -9.93 -19.36
CA ILE A 75 38.92 -8.55 -19.07
C ILE A 75 38.56 -7.59 -20.22
N TRP A 76 38.55 -8.05 -21.47
CA TRP A 76 38.10 -7.24 -22.60
C TRP A 76 36.58 -7.06 -22.61
N ALA A 77 35.81 -8.09 -22.24
CA ALA A 77 34.36 -7.98 -22.05
C ALA A 77 34.02 -6.98 -20.93
N VAL A 78 34.77 -7.03 -19.82
CA VAL A 78 34.65 -6.06 -18.72
C VAL A 78 35.13 -4.66 -19.14
N LYS A 79 36.19 -4.54 -19.95
CA LYS A 79 36.67 -3.25 -20.47
C LYS A 79 35.77 -2.64 -21.53
N THR A 80 35.09 -3.43 -22.35
CA THR A 80 34.03 -2.92 -23.23
C THR A 80 32.89 -2.41 -22.36
N LEU A 81 32.44 -3.18 -21.37
CA LEU A 81 31.45 -2.76 -20.36
C LEU A 81 31.84 -1.50 -19.55
N ALA A 82 33.14 -1.25 -19.35
CA ALA A 82 33.69 -0.10 -18.62
C ALA A 82 34.06 1.09 -19.52
N GLY A 83 34.41 0.84 -20.79
CA GLY A 83 34.74 1.83 -21.81
C GLY A 83 33.52 2.51 -22.40
N PHE A 84 32.34 1.90 -22.27
CA PHE A 84 31.04 2.56 -22.46
C PHE A 84 30.72 3.46 -21.26
N ARG A 85 31.51 4.53 -21.11
CA ARG A 85 31.05 5.73 -20.41
C ARG A 85 29.80 6.17 -21.14
N THR A 86 28.64 5.91 -20.54
CA THR A 86 27.48 6.74 -20.82
C THR A 86 28.00 8.17 -20.68
N ARG A 87 27.84 8.99 -21.74
CA ARG A 87 27.56 10.40 -21.45
C ARG A 87 26.50 10.29 -20.36
N ARG A 88 26.77 10.82 -19.16
CA ARG A 88 25.72 11.25 -18.25
C ARG A 88 24.91 12.25 -19.07
N GLY A 89 24.09 11.73 -20.00
CA GLY A 89 22.90 12.37 -20.47
C GLY A 89 22.16 12.53 -19.18
N ARG A 90 22.25 13.75 -18.68
CA ARG A 90 21.47 14.36 -17.62
C ARG A 90 20.28 13.45 -17.35
N LEU A 91 20.46 12.49 -16.43
CA LEU A 91 19.36 11.68 -15.93
C LEU A 91 18.33 12.72 -15.58
N GLY A 92 17.17 12.65 -16.24
CA GLY A 92 16.09 13.56 -15.99
C GLY A 92 16.00 13.72 -14.49
N ARG A 93 16.13 14.98 -14.04
CA ARG A 93 15.99 15.41 -12.65
C ARG A 93 14.53 15.24 -12.17
N GLY A 94 13.82 14.24 -12.68
CA GLY A 94 12.47 13.86 -12.31
C GLY A 94 12.52 12.47 -11.70
N ALA A 95 11.95 12.34 -10.52
CA ALA A 95 11.66 11.09 -9.81
C ALA A 95 12.77 10.40 -8.98
N ARG A 96 13.90 11.06 -8.64
CA ARG A 96 14.72 10.63 -7.46
C ARG A 96 14.81 11.67 -6.34
N THR A 97 13.98 12.69 -6.37
CA THR A 97 14.06 13.82 -5.43
C THR A 97 12.69 14.45 -5.21
N SER A 98 11.79 13.76 -4.52
CA SER A 98 10.82 14.47 -3.67
C SER A 98 11.04 14.03 -2.22
N SER A 99 10.80 12.77 -1.87
CA SER A 99 10.83 12.34 -0.45
C SER A 99 12.18 12.56 0.25
N ALA A 100 13.32 12.25 -0.39
CA ALA A 100 14.65 12.44 0.20
C ALA A 100 15.10 13.91 0.26
N THR A 101 14.63 14.76 -0.67
CA THR A 101 14.93 16.19 -0.68
C THR A 101 14.04 16.94 0.30
N THR A 102 12.76 16.56 0.37
CA THR A 102 11.78 17.03 1.36
C THR A 102 12.17 16.60 2.76
N ALA A 103 12.58 15.34 2.98
CA ALA A 103 13.10 14.87 4.27
C ALA A 103 14.39 15.63 4.66
N ARG A 104 15.27 15.96 3.71
CA ARG A 104 16.45 16.80 3.97
C ARG A 104 16.10 18.26 4.27
N GLN A 105 15.06 18.82 3.64
CA GLN A 105 14.55 20.16 3.94
C GLN A 105 13.88 20.22 5.32
N TRP A 106 13.20 19.13 5.70
CA TRP A 106 12.62 18.92 7.02
C TRP A 106 13.72 18.82 8.10
N LEU A 107 14.73 17.96 7.90
CA LEU A 107 15.88 17.84 8.80
C LEU A 107 16.73 19.11 8.88
N ALA A 108 16.74 19.96 7.85
CA ALA A 108 17.53 21.19 7.85
C ALA A 108 17.06 22.22 8.89
N GLY A 109 15.82 22.13 9.38
CA GLY A 109 15.30 22.93 10.50
C GLY A 109 15.45 22.26 11.87
N VAL A 110 15.76 20.96 11.91
CA VAL A 110 15.97 20.20 13.15
C VAL A 110 17.46 20.27 13.47
N SER A 111 17.86 21.31 14.20
CA SER A 111 19.28 21.57 14.49
C SER A 111 19.91 20.55 15.46
N ALA A 112 19.09 19.72 16.10
CA ALA A 112 19.53 18.61 16.95
C ALA A 112 19.49 17.29 16.16
N GLU A 113 20.46 16.41 16.35
CA GLU A 113 20.32 15.03 15.90
C GLU A 113 19.00 14.45 16.46
N PRO A 114 18.17 13.78 15.64
CA PRO A 114 16.95 13.17 16.12
C PRO A 114 17.31 12.13 17.18
N ARG A 115 17.10 12.49 18.45
CA ARG A 115 17.17 11.57 19.58
C ARG A 115 15.80 10.98 19.76
N ILE A 116 15.62 9.73 19.36
CA ILE A 116 14.45 8.96 19.75
C ILE A 116 14.58 8.75 21.27
N PRO A 117 13.64 9.25 22.09
CA PRO A 117 13.67 8.98 23.52
C PRO A 117 13.63 7.47 23.76
N GLU A 118 14.40 6.98 24.74
CA GLU A 118 14.34 5.57 25.16
C GLU A 118 12.94 5.20 25.68
N ASP A 119 12.17 6.19 26.14
CA ASP A 119 10.79 6.06 26.62
C ASP A 119 9.84 6.90 25.75
N LEU A 120 9.73 6.55 24.46
CA LEU A 120 8.88 7.27 23.51
C LEU A 120 7.40 7.01 23.80
N TRP A 121 6.70 8.01 24.32
CA TRP A 121 5.25 8.02 24.48
C TRP A 121 4.54 8.67 23.28
N ILE A 122 3.65 7.93 22.61
CA ILE A 122 2.84 8.39 21.49
C ILE A 122 1.37 8.32 21.90
N ALA A 123 0.69 9.46 21.83
CA ALA A 123 -0.77 9.49 21.88
C ALA A 123 -1.31 9.15 20.50
N GLY A 124 -2.35 8.33 20.40
CA GLY A 124 -2.87 8.05 19.08
C GLY A 124 -4.23 7.38 18.98
N ILE A 125 -4.69 7.41 17.74
CA ILE A 125 -5.93 6.81 17.28
C ILE A 125 -5.55 5.91 16.10
N PHE A 126 -5.72 4.60 16.29
CA PHE A 126 -5.26 3.57 15.37
C PHE A 126 -6.32 2.50 15.20
N ASP A 127 -6.34 1.85 14.04
CA ASP A 127 -6.90 0.51 13.95
C ASP A 127 -5.89 -0.50 14.53
N ASP A 128 -6.38 -1.71 14.85
CA ASP A 128 -5.66 -2.68 15.69
C ASP A 128 -4.30 -3.10 15.10
N GLU A 129 -4.19 -3.21 13.77
CA GLU A 129 -2.97 -3.62 13.07
C GLU A 129 -1.82 -2.63 13.30
N LEU A 130 -2.04 -1.33 13.08
CA LEU A 130 -1.01 -0.31 13.26
C LEU A 130 -0.61 -0.16 14.73
N SER A 131 -1.58 -0.24 15.66
CA SER A 131 -1.28 -0.16 17.09
C SER A 131 -0.28 -1.24 17.53
N ARG A 132 -0.53 -2.51 17.14
CA ARG A 132 0.34 -3.66 17.45
C ARG A 132 1.70 -3.58 16.77
N ALA A 133 1.76 -3.01 15.57
CA ALA A 133 3.02 -2.81 14.88
C ALA A 133 3.92 -1.80 15.62
N LEU A 134 3.35 -0.83 16.33
CA LEU A 134 4.07 0.24 17.04
C LEU A 134 4.41 -0.11 18.50
N GLU A 135 3.58 -0.91 19.18
CA GLU A 135 3.75 -1.28 20.60
C GLU A 135 5.16 -1.78 21.00
N PRO A 136 5.88 -2.56 20.18
CA PRO A 136 7.22 -3.02 20.56
C PRO A 136 8.27 -1.91 20.64
N ASP A 137 8.04 -0.79 19.94
CA ASP A 137 9.02 0.28 19.76
C ASP A 137 8.67 1.56 20.52
N CYS A 138 7.46 1.65 21.08
CA CYS A 138 7.00 2.83 21.82
C CYS A 138 5.85 2.52 22.79
N ASN A 139 5.61 3.44 23.72
CA ASN A 139 4.47 3.37 24.62
C ASN A 139 3.28 4.14 24.01
N LEU A 140 2.17 3.44 23.82
CA LEU A 140 0.95 4.04 23.26
C LEU A 140 0.03 4.57 24.36
N ILE A 141 -0.54 5.76 24.15
CA ILE A 141 -1.64 6.32 24.94
C ILE A 141 -2.86 6.32 24.03
N THR A 142 -3.70 5.29 24.14
CA THR A 142 -4.98 5.21 23.46
C THR A 142 -6.09 5.78 24.34
N PHE A 143 -7.14 6.30 23.71
CA PHE A 143 -8.21 7.01 24.40
C PHE A 143 -9.49 7.05 23.56
N ARG A 144 -10.58 7.41 24.22
CA ARG A 144 -11.91 7.66 23.64
C ARG A 144 -12.15 9.17 23.51
N PRO A 145 -13.12 9.59 22.69
CA PRO A 145 -13.50 10.99 22.57
C PRO A 145 -13.88 11.67 23.90
N ASP A 146 -14.42 10.93 24.87
CA ASP A 146 -14.87 11.48 26.15
C ASP A 146 -13.79 11.50 27.25
N ASN A 147 -12.61 10.92 27.00
CA ASN A 147 -11.56 10.82 28.03
C ASN A 147 -10.15 11.19 27.55
N TRP A 148 -9.96 11.58 26.28
CA TRP A 148 -8.65 11.91 25.74
C TRP A 148 -7.95 13.00 26.56
N GLN A 149 -8.66 14.05 26.97
CA GLN A 149 -8.05 15.16 27.69
C GLN A 149 -7.45 14.71 29.02
N ALA A 150 -8.20 13.95 29.82
CA ALA A 150 -7.72 13.41 31.09
C ALA A 150 -6.51 12.49 30.90
N ASN A 151 -6.50 11.68 29.83
CA ASN A 151 -5.38 10.78 29.53
C ASN A 151 -4.11 11.57 29.13
N LEU A 152 -4.23 12.60 28.28
CA LEU A 152 -3.09 13.43 27.87
C LEU A 152 -2.62 14.40 28.98
N GLU A 153 -3.48 14.70 29.95
CA GLU A 153 -3.13 15.39 31.19
C GLU A 153 -2.40 14.50 32.19
N GLY A 154 -2.82 13.24 32.34
CA GLY A 154 -2.13 12.27 33.18
C GLY A 154 -0.74 11.88 32.64
N ARG A 155 -0.59 11.80 31.32
CA ARG A 155 0.69 11.53 30.66
C ARG A 155 0.82 12.38 29.40
N ARG A 156 1.74 13.35 29.42
CA ARG A 156 2.07 14.16 28.24
C ARG A 156 2.76 13.30 27.17
N PRO A 157 2.19 13.18 25.95
CA PRO A 157 2.83 12.46 24.86
C PRO A 157 3.93 13.31 24.19
N HIS A 158 4.86 12.65 23.48
CA HIS A 158 5.85 13.31 22.63
C HIS A 158 5.26 13.74 21.29
N MET A 159 4.23 13.04 20.82
CA MET A 159 3.47 13.40 19.63
C MET A 159 2.06 12.80 19.68
N LEU A 160 1.15 13.41 18.93
CA LEU A 160 -0.11 12.80 18.55
C LEU A 160 0.07 12.18 17.15
N LEU A 161 -0.23 10.89 17.01
CA LEU A 161 -0.25 10.17 15.75
C LEU A 161 -1.65 9.60 15.51
N VAL A 162 -2.30 10.02 14.41
CA VAL A 162 -3.65 9.58 14.06
C VAL A 162 -3.63 8.92 12.70
N GLU A 163 -4.08 7.67 12.65
CA GLU A 163 -4.29 6.93 11.41
C GLU A 163 -5.57 7.40 10.70
N SER A 164 -5.65 7.20 9.37
CA SER A 164 -6.92 7.17 8.64
C SER A 164 -7.76 5.93 9.01
N ALA A 165 -8.02 5.75 10.31
CA ALA A 165 -8.66 4.59 10.86
C ALA A 165 -10.16 4.57 10.55
N GLU A 166 -10.69 3.37 10.28
CA GLU A 166 -12.12 3.17 10.10
C GLU A 166 -12.84 3.14 11.45
N ARG A 167 -12.27 2.39 12.41
CA ARG A 167 -12.85 2.21 13.75
C ARG A 167 -12.14 3.06 14.79
N GLY A 168 -10.81 3.01 14.83
CA GLY A 168 -9.97 3.79 15.74
C GLY A 168 -10.19 3.49 17.23
N ASN A 169 -9.18 2.94 17.91
CA ASN A 169 -9.18 2.58 19.34
C ASN A 169 -10.47 1.79 19.72
N ASP A 170 -10.53 0.52 19.30
CA ASP A 170 -11.66 -0.39 19.54
C ASP A 170 -13.03 0.10 18.99
N GLY A 171 -13.04 1.02 18.02
CA GLY A 171 -14.27 1.58 17.45
C GLY A 171 -14.79 2.83 18.13
N SER A 172 -14.08 3.36 19.12
CA SER A 172 -14.51 4.56 19.83
C SER A 172 -14.43 5.85 18.98
N TRP A 173 -13.66 5.81 17.89
CA TRP A 173 -13.48 6.92 16.95
C TRP A 173 -14.18 6.70 15.60
N GLU A 174 -15.03 5.69 15.49
CA GLU A 174 -15.77 5.39 14.27
C GLU A 174 -16.59 6.62 13.85
N TYR A 175 -16.47 7.03 12.58
CA TYR A 175 -17.07 8.24 12.01
C TYR A 175 -16.58 9.58 12.60
N ARG A 176 -15.45 9.61 13.31
CA ARG A 176 -14.88 10.83 13.93
C ARG A 176 -13.57 11.31 13.32
N ILE A 177 -13.02 10.56 12.37
CA ILE A 177 -11.73 10.84 11.72
C ILE A 177 -11.91 11.16 10.23
N GLY A 178 -12.93 10.61 9.58
CA GLY A 178 -13.26 10.89 8.18
C GLY A 178 -14.58 11.63 8.02
N SER A 179 -14.86 12.12 6.82
CA SER A 179 -16.13 12.69 6.43
C SER A 179 -17.26 11.73 6.78
N ALA A 180 -18.19 12.22 7.58
CA ALA A 180 -19.31 11.45 8.09
C ALA A 180 -20.26 11.03 6.95
N PRO A 181 -20.75 9.77 6.95
CA PRO A 181 -21.73 9.32 5.96
C PRO A 181 -23.12 9.96 6.15
N HIS A 182 -23.41 10.55 7.31
CA HIS A 182 -24.71 11.15 7.64
C HIS A 182 -24.52 12.42 8.48
N ALA A 183 -25.45 13.37 8.38
CA ALA A 183 -25.38 14.67 9.05
C ALA A 183 -25.36 14.58 10.60
N ASP A 184 -25.86 13.48 11.16
CA ASP A 184 -25.96 13.28 12.62
C ASP A 184 -24.71 12.64 13.26
N ALA A 185 -23.71 12.24 12.46
CA ALA A 185 -22.47 11.73 13.02
C ALA A 185 -21.64 12.88 13.60
N ALA A 186 -20.88 12.59 14.66
CA ALA A 186 -20.07 13.59 15.36
C ALA A 186 -19.04 14.29 14.46
N GLY A 187 -18.60 13.61 13.38
CA GLY A 187 -17.65 14.15 12.41
C GLY A 187 -16.34 14.53 13.09
N LEU A 188 -15.70 15.59 12.60
CA LEU A 188 -14.34 15.96 13.04
C LEU A 188 -14.31 16.80 14.33
N GLN A 189 -15.42 17.01 15.03
CA GLN A 189 -15.45 17.94 16.16
C GLN A 189 -14.50 17.50 17.30
N ASP A 190 -14.58 16.25 17.75
CA ASP A 190 -13.69 15.74 18.81
C ASP A 190 -12.22 15.75 18.37
N LEU A 191 -11.97 15.45 17.09
CA LEU A 191 -10.63 15.47 16.52
C LEU A 191 -10.05 16.90 16.51
N ARG A 192 -10.87 17.90 16.15
CA ARG A 192 -10.47 19.31 16.18
C ARG A 192 -10.12 19.76 17.60
N GLU A 193 -10.93 19.41 18.59
CA GLU A 193 -10.68 19.75 19.99
C GLU A 193 -9.38 19.11 20.51
N LEU A 194 -9.15 17.83 20.20
CA LEU A 194 -7.92 17.11 20.52
C LEU A 194 -6.68 17.78 19.90
N ILE A 195 -6.75 18.13 18.62
CA ILE A 195 -5.64 18.76 17.89
C ILE A 195 -5.36 20.17 18.43
N ASP A 196 -6.40 20.95 18.72
CA ASP A 196 -6.25 22.30 19.27
C ASP A 196 -5.62 22.27 20.67
N TRP A 197 -6.00 21.30 21.51
CA TRP A 197 -5.33 21.07 22.79
C TRP A 197 -3.86 20.68 22.60
N CYS A 198 -3.55 19.78 21.66
CA CYS A 198 -2.16 19.38 21.37
C CYS A 198 -1.33 20.61 20.98
N ARG A 199 -1.88 21.47 20.11
CA ARG A 199 -1.22 22.70 19.68
C ARG A 199 -1.01 23.68 20.83
N ALA A 200 -2.01 23.88 21.69
CA ALA A 200 -1.89 24.74 22.86
C ALA A 200 -0.82 24.24 23.86
N ASN A 201 -0.55 22.95 23.87
CA ASN A 201 0.45 22.32 24.75
C ASN A 201 1.79 22.05 24.07
N GLY A 202 1.97 22.44 22.80
CA GLY A 202 3.21 22.23 22.06
C GLY A 202 3.48 20.77 21.64
N THR A 203 2.45 19.92 21.65
CA THR A 203 2.54 18.53 21.17
C THR A 203 2.42 18.51 19.64
N PRO A 204 3.43 18.01 18.89
CA PRO A 204 3.34 17.90 17.44
C PRO A 204 2.29 16.88 17.01
N THR A 205 1.57 17.18 15.93
CA THR A 205 0.50 16.34 15.42
C THR A 205 0.85 15.74 14.05
N VAL A 206 0.64 14.43 13.89
CA VAL A 206 0.91 13.67 12.66
C VAL A 206 -0.33 12.90 12.23
N PHE A 207 -0.75 13.09 10.97
CA PHE A 207 -1.76 12.25 10.33
C PHE A 207 -1.10 11.21 9.44
N TRP A 208 -1.46 9.93 9.58
CA TRP A 208 -0.97 8.84 8.75
C TRP A 208 -2.11 8.24 7.93
N PHE A 209 -2.09 8.51 6.62
CA PHE A 209 -3.01 7.87 5.69
C PHE A 209 -2.52 6.46 5.29
N THR A 210 -3.25 5.44 5.73
CA THR A 210 -3.00 4.01 5.49
C THR A 210 -4.00 3.37 4.54
N GLY A 211 -5.10 4.04 4.23
CA GLY A 211 -6.16 3.54 3.36
C GLY A 211 -5.82 3.46 1.86
N PRO A 212 -6.71 2.88 1.05
CA PRO A 212 -6.57 2.86 -0.41
C PRO A 212 -6.76 4.25 -1.02
N ILE A 213 -6.16 4.52 -2.19
CA ILE A 213 -6.26 5.83 -2.87
C ILE A 213 -7.69 6.35 -3.09
N GLY A 214 -8.67 5.44 -3.19
CA GLY A 214 -10.09 5.78 -3.38
C GLY A 214 -10.75 6.42 -2.17
N SER A 215 -10.18 6.27 -0.97
CA SER A 215 -10.71 6.86 0.27
C SER A 215 -10.07 8.20 0.63
N VAL A 216 -9.14 8.73 -0.17
CA VAL A 216 -8.41 9.97 0.14
C VAL A 216 -9.35 11.14 0.43
N GLU A 217 -10.40 11.32 -0.37
CA GLU A 217 -11.38 12.40 -0.18
C GLU A 217 -12.11 12.31 1.16
N ARG A 218 -12.33 11.09 1.68
CA ARG A 218 -12.97 10.91 2.98
C ARG A 218 -12.11 11.44 4.12
N PHE A 219 -10.80 11.47 3.97
CA PHE A 219 -9.86 11.83 5.05
C PHE A 219 -9.13 13.15 4.80
N SER A 220 -9.37 13.84 3.68
CA SER A 220 -8.63 15.06 3.33
C SER A 220 -8.87 16.20 4.32
N GLU A 221 -10.09 16.37 4.81
CA GLU A 221 -10.42 17.41 5.79
C GLU A 221 -9.72 17.16 7.13
N ALA A 222 -9.64 15.91 7.57
CA ALA A 222 -8.89 15.55 8.78
C ALA A 222 -7.40 15.77 8.60
N ALA A 223 -6.81 15.30 7.49
CA ALA A 223 -5.40 15.49 7.18
C ALA A 223 -5.00 16.97 7.19
N ALA A 224 -5.89 17.87 6.78
CA ALA A 224 -5.66 19.32 6.78
C ALA A 224 -5.46 19.93 8.19
N LEU A 225 -5.90 19.25 9.26
CA LEU A 225 -5.80 19.74 10.63
C LEU A 225 -4.40 19.60 11.24
N PHE A 226 -3.60 18.66 10.72
CA PHE A 226 -2.34 18.23 11.33
C PHE A 226 -1.14 19.04 10.84
N ASP A 227 -0.11 19.12 11.69
CA ASP A 227 1.15 19.80 11.37
C ASP A 227 1.98 19.00 10.36
N HIS A 228 1.86 17.67 10.41
CA HIS A 228 2.54 16.74 9.52
C HIS A 228 1.54 15.73 8.96
N VAL A 229 1.72 15.40 7.68
CA VAL A 229 0.91 14.38 6.99
C VAL A 229 1.85 13.39 6.32
N VAL A 230 1.62 12.11 6.58
CA VAL A 230 2.31 10.99 5.94
C VAL A 230 1.28 10.09 5.28
N ALA A 231 1.68 9.43 4.19
CA ALA A 231 0.84 8.47 3.50
C ALA A 231 1.64 7.23 3.11
N THR A 232 0.95 6.09 3.05
CA THR A 232 1.58 4.79 2.84
C THR A 232 2.04 4.58 1.40
N GLU A 233 1.30 5.14 0.44
CA GLU A 233 1.64 5.05 -0.98
C GLU A 233 1.82 6.42 -1.67
N PRO A 234 2.68 6.49 -2.71
CA PRO A 234 2.97 7.75 -3.40
C PRO A 234 1.76 8.43 -4.05
N ASN A 235 0.81 7.66 -4.59
CA ASN A 235 -0.33 8.22 -5.30
C ASN A 235 -1.34 8.87 -4.32
N ALA A 236 -1.64 8.21 -3.20
CA ALA A 236 -2.38 8.84 -2.10
C ALA A 236 -1.69 10.09 -1.57
N ALA A 237 -0.37 10.07 -1.37
CA ALA A 237 0.39 11.25 -0.94
C ALA A 237 0.22 12.43 -1.91
N LEU A 238 0.35 12.17 -3.21
CA LEU A 238 0.14 13.17 -4.26
C LEU A 238 -1.30 13.69 -4.29
N ARG A 239 -2.29 12.82 -4.08
CA ARG A 239 -3.71 13.18 -4.07
C ARG A 239 -4.04 14.06 -2.86
N LEU A 240 -3.57 13.68 -1.66
CA LEU A 240 -3.68 14.50 -0.45
C LEU A 240 -3.02 15.87 -0.64
N GLN A 241 -1.79 15.91 -1.17
CA GLN A 241 -1.08 17.17 -1.45
C GLN A 241 -1.86 18.10 -2.39
N ARG A 242 -2.58 17.53 -3.36
CA ARG A 242 -3.35 18.28 -4.37
C ARG A 242 -4.71 18.76 -3.87
N SER A 243 -5.19 18.27 -2.72
CA SER A 243 -6.43 18.77 -2.10
C SER A 243 -6.38 20.28 -1.85
N GLY A 244 -5.17 20.84 -1.63
CA GLY A 244 -4.95 22.28 -1.49
C GLY A 244 -5.26 22.84 -0.09
N GLU A 245 -5.72 22.01 0.84
CA GLU A 245 -6.18 22.43 2.17
C GLU A 245 -5.20 22.10 3.30
N LEU A 246 -4.08 21.43 2.98
CA LEU A 246 -3.14 20.96 4.00
C LEU A 246 -2.36 22.10 4.65
N ARG A 247 -2.32 22.08 5.98
CA ARG A 247 -1.37 22.88 6.77
C ARG A 247 0.06 22.39 6.61
N ALA A 248 0.25 21.07 6.52
CA ALA A 248 1.54 20.47 6.26
C ALA A 248 2.09 20.94 4.90
N PRO A 249 3.34 21.40 4.80
CA PRO A 249 3.90 21.91 3.56
C PRO A 249 4.04 20.81 2.50
N THR A 250 4.24 19.58 2.94
CA THR A 250 4.45 18.40 2.11
C THR A 250 3.88 17.16 2.77
N VAL A 251 3.30 16.26 1.98
CA VAL A 251 2.96 14.90 2.40
C VAL A 251 4.18 13.98 2.21
N LEU A 252 4.63 13.32 3.27
CA LEU A 252 5.71 12.33 3.20
C LEU A 252 5.16 10.95 2.83
N VAL A 253 5.98 10.14 2.17
CA VAL A 253 5.64 8.74 1.87
C VAL A 253 6.38 7.84 2.84
N VAL A 254 5.64 7.06 3.63
CA VAL A 254 6.15 6.05 4.56
C VAL A 254 5.55 4.71 4.15
N PRO A 255 6.27 3.88 3.36
CA PRO A 255 5.78 2.57 2.96
C PRO A 255 5.45 1.68 4.16
N PRO A 256 4.59 0.67 4.00
CA PRO A 256 4.34 -0.29 5.05
C PRO A 256 5.64 -1.05 5.38
N GLY A 257 5.71 -1.57 6.61
CA GLY A 257 6.86 -2.31 7.12
C GLY A 257 6.43 -3.56 7.88
N ALA A 258 7.37 -4.46 8.10
CA ALA A 258 7.19 -5.62 8.94
C ALA A 258 7.84 -5.37 10.31
N GLN A 259 7.10 -5.60 11.40
CA GLN A 259 7.60 -5.47 12.77
C GLN A 259 8.50 -6.67 13.11
N PRO A 260 9.83 -6.50 13.30
CA PRO A 260 10.75 -7.60 13.53
C PRO A 260 10.44 -8.43 14.79
N ALA A 261 9.85 -7.82 15.82
CA ALA A 261 9.47 -8.52 17.04
C ALA A 261 8.44 -9.64 16.80
N VAL A 262 7.62 -9.52 15.74
CA VAL A 262 6.59 -10.51 15.39
C VAL A 262 6.87 -11.26 14.09
N SER A 263 7.82 -10.80 13.29
CA SER A 263 8.10 -11.30 11.93
C SER A 263 9.54 -11.81 11.77
N SER A 264 10.13 -12.33 12.85
CA SER A 264 11.52 -12.80 12.83
C SER A 264 11.62 -14.22 12.26
N PRO A 265 12.53 -14.49 11.31
CA PRO A 265 12.78 -15.84 10.79
C PRO A 265 13.61 -16.68 11.77
N VAL A 266 14.23 -16.05 12.78
CA VAL A 266 15.14 -16.73 13.70
C VAL A 266 14.36 -17.64 14.64
N GLY A 267 14.59 -18.95 14.53
CA GLY A 267 13.92 -19.96 15.35
C GLY A 267 12.52 -20.35 14.85
N ALA A 268 12.08 -19.81 13.72
CA ALA A 268 10.83 -20.21 13.09
C ALA A 268 10.95 -21.64 12.52
N ALA A 269 10.14 -22.56 13.03
CA ALA A 269 9.90 -23.85 12.40
C ALA A 269 8.72 -23.69 11.44
N LEU A 270 8.98 -23.15 10.25
CA LEU A 270 7.96 -23.02 9.22
C LEU A 270 7.50 -24.43 8.79
N ALA A 271 6.19 -24.64 8.75
CA ALA A 271 5.63 -25.83 8.14
C ALA A 271 5.93 -25.81 6.64
N SER A 272 6.22 -26.96 6.04
CA SER A 272 6.57 -27.09 4.62
C SER A 272 5.37 -26.93 3.67
N ASP A 273 4.31 -26.32 4.15
CA ASP A 273 3.03 -26.16 3.49
C ASP A 273 2.85 -24.71 2.98
N THR A 274 1.74 -24.48 2.28
CA THR A 274 1.44 -23.17 1.70
C THR A 274 0.31 -22.51 2.47
N CYS A 275 0.30 -21.18 2.51
CA CYS A 275 -0.85 -20.44 3.01
C CYS A 275 -1.21 -19.24 2.15
N THR A 276 -2.45 -18.80 2.30
CA THR A 276 -2.91 -17.51 1.80
C THR A 276 -3.84 -16.85 2.80
N VAL A 277 -3.96 -15.54 2.72
CA VAL A 277 -5.03 -14.78 3.37
C VAL A 277 -5.94 -14.27 2.27
N LEU A 278 -7.24 -14.50 2.37
CA LEU A 278 -8.18 -14.04 1.33
C LEU A 278 -8.12 -12.51 1.23
N PRO A 279 -7.90 -11.95 0.02
CA PRO A 279 -7.89 -10.52 -0.18
C PRO A 279 -9.30 -9.94 0.02
N PRO A 280 -9.42 -8.76 0.66
CA PRO A 280 -10.72 -8.14 0.92
C PRO A 280 -11.45 -7.72 -0.37
N SER A 281 -10.72 -7.54 -1.47
CA SER A 281 -11.27 -7.19 -2.79
C SER A 281 -11.89 -8.38 -3.55
N GLY A 282 -11.91 -9.58 -2.98
CA GLY A 282 -12.39 -10.80 -3.62
C GLY A 282 -11.35 -11.51 -4.49
N THR A 283 -11.74 -12.66 -5.05
CA THR A 283 -10.86 -13.51 -5.87
C THR A 283 -10.80 -13.02 -7.32
N THR A 284 -9.59 -12.99 -7.88
CA THR A 284 -9.38 -12.79 -9.32
C THR A 284 -9.08 -14.13 -9.97
N GLU A 285 -9.29 -14.25 -11.29
CA GLU A 285 -8.94 -15.46 -12.03
C GLU A 285 -7.47 -15.86 -11.81
N ALA A 286 -6.55 -14.89 -11.86
CA ALA A 286 -5.13 -15.14 -11.59
C ALA A 286 -4.91 -15.69 -10.17
N PHE A 287 -5.61 -15.14 -9.17
CA PHE A 287 -5.51 -15.64 -7.81
C PHE A 287 -6.08 -17.06 -7.66
N GLU A 288 -7.20 -17.37 -8.33
CA GLU A 288 -7.77 -18.73 -8.34
C GLU A 288 -6.82 -19.76 -8.96
N GLN A 289 -6.08 -19.40 -10.02
CA GLN A 289 -5.03 -20.25 -10.58
C GLN A 289 -3.92 -20.52 -9.54
N LEU A 290 -3.50 -19.50 -8.80
CA LEU A 290 -2.50 -19.64 -7.72
C LEU A 290 -3.02 -20.52 -6.59
N LEU A 291 -4.30 -20.39 -6.19
CA LEU A 291 -4.91 -21.25 -5.19
C LEU A 291 -4.96 -22.72 -5.65
N GLY A 292 -5.32 -22.96 -6.92
CA GLY A 292 -5.33 -24.31 -7.50
C GLY A 292 -3.95 -24.97 -7.50
N ALA A 293 -2.88 -24.20 -7.72
CA ALA A 293 -1.51 -24.67 -7.58
C ALA A 293 -1.15 -24.95 -6.11
N ALA A 294 -1.43 -24.01 -5.20
CA ALA A 294 -1.06 -24.13 -3.81
C ALA A 294 -1.75 -25.30 -3.09
N GLN A 295 -2.98 -25.66 -3.50
CA GLN A 295 -3.70 -26.82 -2.96
C GLN A 295 -2.91 -28.13 -3.07
N THR A 296 -2.07 -28.31 -4.09
CA THR A 296 -1.24 -29.52 -4.22
C THR A 296 -0.10 -29.60 -3.19
N PHE A 297 0.19 -28.48 -2.50
CA PHE A 297 1.25 -28.33 -1.51
C PHE A 297 0.71 -28.03 -0.09
N GLY A 298 -0.52 -28.45 0.20
CA GLY A 298 -1.12 -28.28 1.53
C GLY A 298 -1.50 -26.83 1.81
N LEU A 299 -2.48 -26.29 1.08
CA LEU A 299 -2.93 -24.93 1.26
C LEU A 299 -3.80 -24.75 2.51
N THR A 300 -3.37 -23.85 3.40
CA THR A 300 -4.22 -23.28 4.44
C THR A 300 -4.72 -21.89 4.01
N ILE A 301 -6.03 -21.74 3.89
CA ILE A 301 -6.65 -20.44 3.59
C ILE A 301 -7.10 -19.80 4.89
N TYR A 302 -6.59 -18.61 5.19
CA TYR A 302 -7.03 -17.81 6.31
C TYR A 302 -8.00 -16.72 5.86
N ALA A 303 -9.07 -16.53 6.61
CA ALA A 303 -10.08 -15.51 6.34
C ALA A 303 -10.60 -14.90 7.63
N GLY A 304 -10.93 -13.61 7.60
CA GLY A 304 -11.65 -12.96 8.70
C GLY A 304 -13.11 -13.42 8.75
N GLU A 305 -13.73 -13.33 9.92
CA GLU A 305 -15.15 -13.63 10.07
C GLU A 305 -16.01 -12.83 9.07
N GLY A 306 -16.94 -13.51 8.39
CA GLY A 306 -17.82 -12.88 7.39
C GLY A 306 -17.23 -12.72 5.99
N SER A 307 -16.03 -13.22 5.72
CA SER A 307 -15.45 -13.21 4.36
C SER A 307 -16.12 -14.24 3.45
N ASP A 308 -16.35 -13.86 2.19
CA ASP A 308 -16.81 -14.80 1.15
C ASP A 308 -15.68 -15.78 0.79
N ALA A 309 -15.79 -16.98 1.33
CA ALA A 309 -14.86 -18.07 1.08
C ALA A 309 -15.24 -18.87 -0.19
N PRO A 310 -14.27 -19.38 -0.96
CA PRO A 310 -14.58 -20.30 -2.06
C PRO A 310 -15.25 -21.58 -1.51
N GLU A 311 -16.40 -21.97 -2.10
CA GLU A 311 -17.28 -23.05 -1.60
C GLU A 311 -16.58 -24.41 -1.39
N ASN A 312 -15.47 -24.67 -2.09
CA ASN A 312 -14.78 -25.96 -2.10
C ASN A 312 -13.39 -25.94 -1.44
N ALA A 313 -13.02 -24.87 -0.73
CA ALA A 313 -11.73 -24.77 -0.08
C ALA A 313 -11.84 -24.97 1.44
N ALA A 314 -10.87 -25.68 2.03
CA ALA A 314 -10.73 -25.75 3.49
C ALA A 314 -10.24 -24.38 4.00
N VAL A 315 -11.18 -23.53 4.43
CA VAL A 315 -10.89 -22.21 5.00
C VAL A 315 -10.84 -22.30 6.52
N THR A 316 -9.75 -21.82 7.08
CA THR A 316 -9.59 -21.61 8.52
C THR A 316 -9.98 -20.18 8.83
N PHE A 317 -11.19 -20.00 9.35
CA PHE A 317 -11.61 -18.70 9.88
C PHE A 317 -10.85 -18.44 11.17
N VAL A 318 -10.18 -17.30 11.21
CA VAL A 318 -9.44 -16.86 12.38
C VAL A 318 -9.81 -15.44 12.71
N ASP A 319 -9.66 -15.09 13.98
CA ASP A 319 -9.74 -13.71 14.42
C ASP A 319 -8.77 -12.83 13.59
N PRO A 320 -9.15 -11.60 13.22
CA PRO A 320 -8.32 -10.71 12.40
C PRO A 320 -6.87 -10.57 12.89
N HIS A 321 -6.65 -10.60 14.19
CA HIS A 321 -5.31 -10.48 14.77
C HIS A 321 -4.45 -11.74 14.55
N ALA A 322 -5.08 -12.90 14.39
CA ALA A 322 -4.37 -14.12 14.04
C ALA A 322 -3.98 -14.16 12.55
N LEU A 323 -4.65 -13.37 11.68
CA LEU A 323 -4.32 -13.28 10.25
C LEU A 323 -2.91 -12.73 10.03
N GLU A 324 -2.51 -11.70 10.78
CA GLU A 324 -1.18 -11.07 10.64
C GLU A 324 -0.04 -12.06 10.88
N ARG A 325 -0.22 -12.96 11.86
CA ARG A 325 0.80 -13.93 12.24
C ARG A 325 0.69 -15.24 11.47
N ALA A 326 -0.34 -15.40 10.63
CA ALA A 326 -0.57 -16.63 9.92
C ALA A 326 0.58 -16.94 8.94
N PRO A 327 1.04 -15.99 8.09
CA PRO A 327 2.11 -16.25 7.12
C PRO A 327 3.43 -16.69 7.77
N ALA A 328 3.71 -16.23 8.99
CA ALA A 328 4.93 -16.57 9.73
C ALA A 328 5.02 -18.04 10.18
N LYS A 329 4.02 -18.88 9.87
CA LYS A 329 3.98 -20.30 10.22
C LYS A 329 4.22 -21.22 9.03
N HIS A 330 4.20 -20.70 7.81
CA HIS A 330 4.19 -21.47 6.58
C HIS A 330 5.43 -21.14 5.74
N ALA A 331 5.94 -22.13 5.01
CA ALA A 331 7.12 -21.96 4.16
C ALA A 331 6.82 -21.05 2.97
N VAL A 332 5.58 -21.06 2.47
CA VAL A 332 5.18 -20.28 1.29
C VAL A 332 3.91 -19.49 1.57
N TYR A 333 3.95 -18.19 1.25
CA TYR A 333 2.80 -17.31 1.25
C TYR A 333 2.37 -16.97 -0.18
N VAL A 334 1.09 -17.20 -0.47
CA VAL A 334 0.48 -16.94 -1.77
C VAL A 334 -0.32 -15.64 -1.70
N ASN A 335 0.11 -14.62 -2.45
CA ASN A 335 -0.51 -13.30 -2.48
C ASN A 335 -1.48 -13.15 -3.66
N GLY A 336 -2.73 -12.78 -3.34
CA GLY A 336 -3.78 -12.45 -4.31
C GLY A 336 -3.91 -10.95 -4.63
N GLU A 337 -3.22 -10.07 -3.91
CA GLU A 337 -3.36 -8.62 -4.07
C GLU A 337 -2.49 -8.11 -5.23
N GLY A 338 -3.14 -7.71 -6.33
CA GLY A 338 -2.50 -7.21 -7.56
C GLY A 338 -2.12 -5.73 -7.57
N ALA A 339 -2.40 -5.00 -6.48
CA ALA A 339 -2.15 -3.57 -6.39
C ALA A 339 -1.49 -3.18 -5.06
N GLY A 340 -0.75 -2.06 -5.07
CA GLY A 340 -0.09 -1.53 -3.88
C GLY A 340 1.04 -2.42 -3.36
N LEU A 341 1.50 -2.10 -2.16
CA LEU A 341 2.51 -2.89 -1.42
C LEU A 341 1.84 -3.46 -0.16
N PRO A 342 1.29 -4.69 -0.19
CA PRO A 342 0.57 -5.23 0.95
C PRO A 342 1.52 -5.48 2.13
N ALA A 343 1.16 -4.97 3.32
CA ALA A 343 1.96 -5.15 4.53
C ALA A 343 2.18 -6.63 4.87
N ARG A 344 1.16 -7.47 4.62
CA ARG A 344 1.21 -8.93 4.83
C ARG A 344 2.29 -9.62 4.00
N VAL A 345 2.53 -9.16 2.77
CA VAL A 345 3.60 -9.72 1.92
C VAL A 345 4.97 -9.41 2.54
N LEU A 346 5.16 -8.19 3.03
CA LEU A 346 6.39 -7.79 3.73
C LEU A 346 6.60 -8.60 5.00
N GLN A 347 5.53 -8.84 5.77
CA GLN A 347 5.55 -9.64 6.98
C GLN A 347 5.88 -11.12 6.70
N ALA A 348 5.27 -11.71 5.68
CA ALA A 348 5.57 -13.07 5.24
C ALA A 348 7.05 -13.20 4.85
N ALA A 349 7.53 -12.30 3.98
CA ALA A 349 8.91 -12.29 3.54
C ALA A 349 9.90 -12.08 4.70
N ALA A 350 9.59 -11.16 5.63
CA ALA A 350 10.41 -10.92 6.81
C ALA A 350 10.50 -12.16 7.71
N SER A 351 9.40 -12.92 7.82
CA SER A 351 9.32 -14.17 8.61
C SER A 351 10.05 -15.34 7.94
N GLY A 352 10.61 -15.15 6.74
CA GLY A 352 11.35 -16.16 5.99
C GLY A 352 10.48 -17.01 5.07
N ALA A 353 9.18 -16.70 4.94
CA ALA A 353 8.33 -17.36 3.96
C ALA A 353 8.70 -16.91 2.55
N ALA A 354 8.74 -17.85 1.62
CA ALA A 354 8.82 -17.52 0.21
C ALA A 354 7.49 -16.95 -0.27
N VAL A 355 7.53 -15.94 -1.13
CA VAL A 355 6.32 -15.25 -1.61
C VAL A 355 6.08 -15.59 -3.08
N VAL A 356 4.89 -16.14 -3.36
CA VAL A 356 4.37 -16.33 -4.71
C VAL A 356 3.18 -15.39 -4.88
N SER A 357 3.20 -14.51 -5.89
CA SER A 357 2.20 -13.47 -6.06
C SER A 357 1.59 -13.49 -7.46
N VAL A 358 0.31 -13.09 -7.54
CA VAL A 358 -0.25 -12.59 -8.80
C VAL A 358 0.56 -11.37 -9.30
N PRO A 359 0.49 -11.02 -10.60
CA PRO A 359 1.17 -9.83 -11.11
C PRO A 359 0.82 -8.58 -10.30
N ASN A 360 1.85 -7.93 -9.76
CA ASN A 360 1.74 -6.72 -8.97
C ASN A 360 2.97 -5.84 -9.25
N PRO A 361 2.87 -4.85 -10.15
CA PRO A 361 4.02 -4.04 -10.56
C PRO A 361 4.69 -3.26 -9.41
N VAL A 362 3.92 -2.85 -8.40
CA VAL A 362 4.44 -2.11 -7.25
C VAL A 362 5.27 -3.03 -6.36
N LEU A 363 4.74 -4.23 -6.09
CA LEU A 363 5.44 -5.27 -5.35
C LEU A 363 6.70 -5.74 -6.08
N GLU A 364 6.62 -5.95 -7.39
CA GLU A 364 7.74 -6.35 -8.25
C GLU A 364 8.87 -5.30 -8.26
N ASP A 365 8.53 -4.01 -8.35
CA ASP A 365 9.52 -2.92 -8.29
C ASP A 365 10.16 -2.81 -6.89
N ALA A 366 9.37 -3.03 -5.83
CA ALA A 366 9.82 -2.90 -4.45
C ALA A 366 10.70 -4.06 -3.97
N LEU A 367 10.31 -5.31 -4.25
CA LEU A 367 10.94 -6.51 -3.70
C LEU A 367 11.77 -7.31 -4.73
N GLY A 368 11.55 -7.07 -6.03
CA GLY A 368 12.30 -7.71 -7.10
C GLY A 368 12.35 -9.24 -6.96
N ALA A 369 13.56 -9.79 -6.90
CA ALA A 369 13.77 -11.25 -6.82
C ALA A 369 13.31 -11.90 -5.50
N ALA A 370 12.90 -11.13 -4.49
CA ALA A 370 12.34 -11.67 -3.25
C ALA A 370 10.87 -12.12 -3.39
N VAL A 371 10.22 -11.79 -4.52
CA VAL A 371 8.87 -12.26 -4.86
C VAL A 371 8.90 -13.00 -6.19
N THR A 372 8.26 -14.16 -6.23
CA THR A 372 8.06 -14.91 -7.47
C THR A 372 6.66 -14.60 -8.00
N VAL A 373 6.59 -14.13 -9.24
CA VAL A 373 5.31 -13.81 -9.89
C VAL A 373 4.89 -14.97 -10.77
N ALA A 374 3.66 -15.43 -10.58
CA ALA A 374 3.05 -16.47 -11.40
C ALA A 374 1.75 -15.96 -12.04
N ARG A 375 1.52 -16.32 -13.30
CA ARG A 375 0.33 -15.96 -14.08
C ARG A 375 -0.58 -17.15 -14.37
N THR A 376 -0.04 -18.36 -14.28
CA THR A 376 -0.75 -19.60 -14.54
C THR A 376 -0.58 -20.57 -13.39
N THR A 377 -1.45 -21.58 -13.33
CA THR A 377 -1.32 -22.68 -12.37
C THR A 377 0.02 -23.39 -12.50
N GLU A 378 0.50 -23.62 -13.71
CA GLU A 378 1.79 -24.28 -13.97
C GLU A 378 2.98 -23.45 -13.46
N GLU A 379 3.01 -22.15 -13.76
CA GLU A 379 4.06 -21.25 -13.26
C GLU A 379 4.05 -21.20 -11.73
N ALA A 380 2.87 -21.19 -11.11
CA ALA A 380 2.74 -21.20 -9.66
C ALA A 380 3.21 -22.53 -9.05
N LYS A 381 2.92 -23.67 -9.69
CA LYS A 381 3.43 -24.98 -9.24
C LYS A 381 4.95 -25.05 -9.33
N GLU A 382 5.53 -24.66 -10.47
CA GLU A 382 7.00 -24.63 -10.63
C GLU A 382 7.66 -23.70 -9.62
N ALA A 383 7.04 -22.55 -9.34
CA ALA A 383 7.50 -21.63 -8.32
C ALA A 383 7.49 -22.26 -6.93
N ILE A 384 6.38 -22.89 -6.52
CA ILE A 384 6.23 -23.51 -5.19
C ILE A 384 7.15 -24.73 -5.03
N GLU A 385 7.32 -25.56 -6.07
CA GLU A 385 8.22 -26.73 -6.04
C GLU A 385 9.70 -26.34 -5.98
N GLY A 386 10.07 -25.19 -6.53
CA GLY A 386 11.45 -24.71 -6.58
C GLY A 386 11.94 -24.00 -5.31
N LEU A 387 11.04 -23.75 -4.34
CA LEU A 387 11.27 -23.07 -3.07
C LEU A 387 11.41 -24.09 -1.94
#